data_AF-A0A4Q5TJC8-F1
#
_entry.id   AF-A0A4Q5TJC8-F1
#
_cell.length_a   1.000
_cell.length_b   1.000
_cell.length_c   1.000
_cell.angle_alpha   90.00
_cell.angle_beta   90.00
_cell.angle_gamma   90.00
#
_symmetry.space_group_name_H-M   'P 1'
#
loop_
_entity.id
_entity.type
_entity.pdbx_description
1 polymer ?
#
loop_
_entity_poly.entity_id
_entity_poly.type
_entity_poly.pdbx_seq_one_letter_code
_entity_poly.pdbx_strand_id
1 'polypeptide(L)'
;MTGSGTVYPEGPRRLGATDGRAHQVLGLSLFLVCPVVTVVWGVASTWRTPEPFLATLVAQVLAIGYLVWLSRAWARPARRPGGADLALAVVPLVLSALGLWLLQELATSYGIRTSAVPRVRQGIAFDTDIAYLASLGAVAASVLAALVLLALLLRARRVTSRPITSSPTG
;
A
#
# COMPACT_ATOMS: atom_id res chain seq x y z
N MET A 1 -27.20 -6.98 -45.35
CA MET A 1 -25.91 -6.27 -45.18
C MET A 1 -25.71 -6.01 -43.69
N THR A 2 -24.77 -6.73 -43.10
CA THR A 2 -24.46 -6.76 -41.67
C THR A 2 -23.63 -5.53 -41.27
N GLY A 3 -24.25 -4.57 -40.59
CA GLY A 3 -23.54 -3.50 -39.88
C GLY A 3 -22.86 -4.07 -38.65
N SER A 4 -21.59 -4.47 -38.79
CA SER A 4 -20.70 -4.81 -37.69
C SER A 4 -20.48 -3.56 -36.82
N GLY A 5 -21.37 -3.32 -35.87
CA GLY A 5 -21.11 -2.41 -34.76
C GLY A 5 -19.95 -2.99 -33.95
N THR A 6 -18.76 -2.42 -34.12
CA THR A 6 -17.63 -2.68 -33.25
C THR A 6 -17.96 -2.12 -31.87
N VAL A 7 -18.56 -2.98 -31.05
CA VAL A 7 -18.67 -2.78 -29.61
C VAL A 7 -17.24 -2.65 -29.09
N TYR A 8 -16.79 -1.42 -28.87
CA TYR A 8 -15.57 -1.18 -28.12
C TYR A 8 -15.75 -1.88 -26.77
N PRO A 9 -14.83 -2.79 -26.38
CA PRO A 9 -14.91 -3.39 -25.06
C PRO A 9 -14.91 -2.25 -24.04
N GLU A 10 -15.92 -2.27 -23.17
CA GLU A 10 -16.10 -1.33 -22.07
C GLU A 10 -14.72 -0.98 -21.50
N GLY A 11 -14.26 0.25 -21.74
CA GLY A 11 -13.11 0.80 -21.02
C GLY A 11 -13.35 0.59 -19.52
N PRO A 12 -12.29 0.39 -18.72
CA PRO A 12 -12.42 -0.12 -17.36
C PRO A 12 -13.52 0.64 -16.65
N ARG A 13 -14.59 -0.10 -16.33
CA ARG A 13 -15.80 0.39 -15.66
C ARG A 13 -15.36 1.44 -14.67
N ARG A 14 -16.02 2.61 -14.70
CA ARG A 14 -15.96 3.57 -13.61
C ARG A 14 -15.97 2.75 -12.33
N LEU A 15 -14.86 2.72 -11.58
CA LEU A 15 -14.91 2.40 -10.17
C LEU A 15 -16.01 3.31 -9.64
N GLY A 16 -17.20 2.71 -9.46
CA GLY A 16 -18.44 3.45 -9.36
C GLY A 16 -18.32 4.38 -8.17
N ALA A 17 -18.99 5.53 -8.23
CA ALA A 17 -19.03 6.47 -7.12
C ALA A 17 -19.50 5.83 -5.79
N THR A 18 -20.07 4.62 -5.85
CA THR A 18 -20.44 3.73 -4.73
C THR A 18 -19.30 2.80 -4.25
N ASP A 19 -18.43 2.30 -5.14
CA ASP A 19 -17.33 1.38 -4.79
C ASP A 19 -16.09 2.11 -4.26
N GLY A 20 -15.92 3.38 -4.63
CA GLY A 20 -14.81 4.21 -4.14
C GLY A 20 -14.78 4.35 -2.61
N ARG A 21 -15.96 4.35 -1.97
CA ARG A 21 -16.07 4.39 -0.49
C ARG A 21 -15.63 3.08 0.14
N ALA A 22 -15.97 1.94 -0.44
CA ALA A 22 -15.52 0.64 0.05
C ALA A 22 -14.00 0.50 -0.03
N HIS A 23 -13.40 0.99 -1.13
CA HIS A 23 -11.95 1.05 -1.30
C HIS A 23 -11.27 2.02 -0.33
N GLN A 24 -11.89 3.16 -0.05
CA GLN A 24 -11.42 4.09 0.96
C GLN A 24 -11.48 3.47 2.35
N VAL A 25 -12.60 2.84 2.72
CA VAL A 25 -12.77 2.16 4.02
C VAL A 25 -11.77 1.02 4.16
N LEU A 26 -11.62 0.15 3.16
CA LEU A 26 -10.61 -0.93 3.18
C LEU A 26 -9.19 -0.38 3.34
N GLY A 27 -8.83 0.67 2.59
CA GLY A 27 -7.54 1.32 2.73
C GLY A 27 -7.34 1.91 4.14
N LEU A 28 -8.33 2.64 4.65
CA LEU A 28 -8.24 3.27 5.97
C LEU A 28 -8.16 2.22 7.09
N SER A 29 -8.92 1.12 6.97
CA SER A 29 -8.86 -0.02 7.89
C SER A 29 -7.50 -0.71 7.89
N LEU A 30 -6.96 -1.01 6.71
CA LEU A 30 -5.69 -1.73 6.55
C LEU A 30 -4.49 -0.90 6.98
N PHE A 31 -4.48 0.38 6.63
CA PHE A 31 -3.30 1.23 6.78
C PHE A 31 -3.33 2.13 8.03
N LEU A 32 -4.50 2.41 8.63
CA LEU A 32 -4.60 3.24 9.84
C LEU A 32 -5.11 2.44 11.04
N VAL A 33 -6.31 1.86 10.93
CA VAL A 33 -6.97 1.26 12.10
C VAL A 33 -6.20 0.06 12.61
N CYS A 34 -5.76 -0.83 11.72
CA CYS A 34 -5.01 -2.02 12.10
C CYS A 34 -3.69 -1.68 12.81
N PRO A 35 -2.77 -0.86 12.26
CA PRO A 35 -1.53 -0.52 12.97
C PRO A 35 -1.76 0.24 14.28
N VAL A 36 -2.75 1.15 14.35
CA VAL A 36 -3.06 1.88 15.59
C VAL A 36 -3.56 0.93 16.68
N VAL A 37 -4.54 0.07 16.38
CA VAL A 37 -5.07 -0.91 17.35
C VAL A 37 -3.97 -1.86 17.82
N THR A 38 -3.10 -2.27 16.91
CA THR A 38 -2.00 -3.19 17.21
C THR A 38 -0.98 -2.58 18.17
N VAL A 39 -0.67 -1.30 18.00
CA VAL A 39 0.25 -0.57 18.90
C VAL A 39 -0.41 -0.26 20.24
N VAL A 40 -1.68 0.14 20.26
CA VAL A 40 -2.43 0.34 21.52
C VAL A 40 -2.48 -0.95 22.32
N TRP A 41 -2.75 -2.09 21.67
CA TRP A 41 -2.72 -3.41 22.31
C TRP A 41 -1.32 -3.78 22.81
N GLY A 42 -0.29 -3.59 21.97
CA GLY A 42 1.10 -3.89 22.33
C GLY A 42 1.65 -3.03 23.48
N VAL A 43 1.22 -1.76 23.57
CA VAL A 43 1.61 -0.85 24.66
C VAL A 43 0.82 -1.12 25.94
N ALA A 44 -0.46 -1.51 25.83
CA ALA A 44 -1.30 -1.85 26.97
C ALA A 44 -0.95 -3.20 27.60
N SER A 45 -0.35 -4.12 26.83
CA SER A 45 0.14 -5.41 27.32
C SER A 45 1.41 -5.25 28.16
N THR A 46 1.38 -5.71 29.41
CA THR A 46 2.58 -5.84 30.26
C THR A 46 3.52 -6.97 29.82
N TRP A 47 3.07 -7.84 28.91
CA TRP A 47 3.81 -9.02 28.45
C TRP A 47 4.43 -8.80 27.07
N ARG A 48 5.70 -9.16 26.91
CA ARG A 48 6.40 -9.11 25.62
C ARG A 48 5.97 -10.28 24.73
N THR A 49 4.94 -10.09 23.93
CA THR A 49 4.45 -11.09 22.95
C THR A 49 4.78 -10.69 21.51
N PRO A 50 4.92 -11.67 20.59
CA PRO A 50 5.16 -11.39 19.15
C PRO A 50 3.90 -10.96 18.39
N GLU A 51 2.72 -11.16 18.98
CA GLU A 51 1.40 -10.89 18.41
C GLU A 51 1.24 -9.51 17.75
N PRO A 52 1.65 -8.38 18.38
CA PRO A 52 1.48 -7.08 17.73
C PRO A 52 2.35 -6.93 16.47
N PHE A 53 3.53 -7.54 16.43
CA PHE A 53 4.36 -7.52 15.23
C PHE A 53 3.75 -8.39 14.11
N LEU A 54 3.19 -9.56 14.47
CA LEU A 54 2.51 -10.45 13.53
C LEU A 54 1.23 -9.85 12.96
N ALA A 55 0.42 -9.18 13.80
CA ALA A 55 -0.78 -8.48 13.33
C ALA A 55 -0.41 -7.36 12.33
N THR A 56 0.64 -6.59 12.63
CA THR A 56 1.17 -5.57 11.70
C THR A 56 1.65 -6.19 10.39
N LEU A 57 2.36 -7.32 10.47
CA LEU A 57 2.82 -8.06 9.29
C LEU A 57 1.65 -8.48 8.40
N VAL A 58 0.63 -9.13 8.96
CA VAL A 58 -0.56 -9.58 8.21
C VAL A 58 -1.26 -8.40 7.54
N ALA A 59 -1.46 -7.30 8.28
CA ALA A 59 -2.08 -6.09 7.74
C ALA A 59 -1.29 -5.52 6.55
N GLN A 60 0.04 -5.46 6.66
CA GLN A 60 0.90 -4.95 5.59
C GLN A 60 0.94 -5.88 4.38
N VAL A 61 0.92 -7.20 4.57
CA VAL A 61 0.83 -8.16 3.46
C VAL A 61 -0.48 -7.99 2.68
N LEU A 62 -1.61 -7.83 3.37
CA LEU A 62 -2.90 -7.56 2.73
C LEU A 62 -2.90 -6.22 1.99
N ALA A 63 -2.32 -5.20 2.61
CA ALA A 63 -2.11 -3.88 2.00
C ALA A 63 -1.27 -3.94 0.72
N ILE A 64 -0.16 -4.69 0.71
CA ILE A 64 0.67 -4.91 -0.49
C ILE A 64 -0.15 -5.58 -1.58
N GLY A 65 -0.87 -6.66 -1.26
CA GLY A 65 -1.73 -7.37 -2.21
C GLY A 65 -2.75 -6.44 -2.88
N TYR A 66 -3.38 -5.59 -2.07
CA TYR A 66 -4.32 -4.56 -2.54
C TYR A 66 -3.66 -3.53 -3.47
N LEU A 67 -2.48 -2.99 -3.08
CA LEU A 67 -1.74 -2.02 -3.89
C LEU A 67 -1.26 -2.61 -5.23
N VAL A 68 -0.79 -3.86 -5.22
CA VAL A 68 -0.37 -4.58 -6.43
C VAL A 68 -1.56 -4.79 -7.35
N TRP A 69 -2.69 -5.24 -6.80
CA TRP A 69 -3.92 -5.41 -7.58
C TRP A 69 -4.36 -4.09 -8.23
N LEU A 70 -4.35 -2.98 -7.48
CA LEU A 70 -4.69 -1.66 -8.01
C LEU A 70 -3.67 -1.18 -9.07
N SER A 71 -2.38 -1.45 -8.85
CA SER A 71 -1.31 -1.09 -9.80
C SER A 71 -1.47 -1.78 -11.15
N ARG A 72 -1.98 -3.03 -11.19
CA ARG A 72 -2.23 -3.75 -12.45
C ARG A 72 -3.23 -3.02 -13.34
N ALA A 73 -4.25 -2.38 -12.77
CA ALA A 73 -5.23 -1.60 -13.53
C ALA A 73 -4.61 -0.36 -14.21
N TRP A 74 -3.52 0.17 -13.65
CA TRP A 74 -2.83 1.37 -14.16
C TRP A 74 -1.58 1.07 -15.00
N ALA A 75 -1.20 -0.21 -15.14
CA ALA A 75 -0.09 -0.62 -16.00
C ALA A 75 -0.34 -0.30 -17.49
N ARG A 76 -1.60 -0.36 -17.93
CA ARG A 76 -2.04 0.07 -19.26
C ARG A 76 -3.09 1.18 -19.11
N PRO A 77 -2.69 2.45 -19.16
CA PRO A 77 -3.60 3.56 -18.86
C PRO A 77 -4.67 3.71 -19.94
N ALA A 78 -5.92 3.39 -19.59
CA ALA A 78 -7.09 3.59 -20.46
C ALA A 78 -7.80 4.94 -20.23
N ARG A 79 -7.46 5.66 -19.15
CA ARG A 79 -8.06 6.96 -18.79
C ARG A 79 -7.07 7.84 -18.03
N ARG A 80 -7.36 9.15 -17.97
CA ARG A 80 -6.62 10.09 -17.12
C ARG A 80 -7.00 9.86 -15.65
N PRO A 81 -6.03 9.72 -14.72
CA PRO A 81 -6.34 9.54 -13.30
C PRO A 81 -6.83 10.84 -12.66
N GLY A 82 -7.92 10.74 -11.90
CA GLY A 82 -8.55 11.83 -11.17
C GLY A 82 -7.82 12.18 -9.86
N GLY A 83 -8.39 13.11 -9.09
CA GLY A 83 -7.88 13.46 -7.76
C GLY A 83 -8.02 12.32 -6.75
N ALA A 84 -9.14 11.58 -6.81
CA ALA A 84 -9.38 10.42 -5.95
C ALA A 84 -8.37 9.29 -6.18
N ASP A 85 -7.97 9.04 -7.44
CA ASP A 85 -6.96 8.02 -7.77
C ASP A 85 -5.59 8.38 -7.18
N LEU A 86 -5.22 9.67 -7.18
CA LEU A 86 -3.99 10.14 -6.52
C LEU A 86 -4.08 10.01 -5.00
N ALA A 87 -5.22 10.39 -4.41
CA ALA A 87 -5.41 10.23 -2.97
C ALA A 87 -5.27 8.76 -2.54
N LEU A 88 -5.76 7.81 -3.36
CA LEU A 88 -5.60 6.38 -3.14
C LEU A 88 -4.14 5.89 -3.21
N ALA A 89 -3.21 6.65 -3.80
CA ALA A 89 -1.79 6.33 -3.78
C ALA A 89 -1.02 7.04 -2.64
N VAL A 90 -1.39 8.29 -2.33
CA VAL A 90 -0.73 9.09 -1.29
C VAL A 90 -1.14 8.63 0.11
N VAL A 91 -2.41 8.31 0.33
CA VAL A 91 -2.92 7.90 1.65
C VAL A 91 -2.20 6.64 2.18
N PRO A 92 -2.07 5.54 1.42
CA PRO A 92 -1.29 4.38 1.85
C PRO A 92 0.16 4.71 2.21
N LEU A 93 0.77 5.67 1.52
CA LEU A 93 2.16 6.06 1.73
C LEU A 93 2.33 6.79 3.06
N VAL A 94 1.47 7.78 3.33
CA VAL A 94 1.44 8.51 4.62
C VAL A 94 1.14 7.55 5.77
N LEU A 95 0.15 6.68 5.58
CA LEU A 95 -0.25 5.73 6.61
C LEU A 95 0.80 4.63 6.85
N SER A 96 1.52 4.18 5.82
CA SER A 96 2.65 3.26 5.99
C SER A 96 3.82 3.91 6.71
N ALA A 97 4.08 5.21 6.49
CA ALA A 97 5.07 5.97 7.25
C ALA A 97 4.68 6.10 8.74
N LEU A 98 3.40 6.37 9.02
CA LEU A 98 2.88 6.36 10.39
C LEU A 98 2.99 4.97 11.02
N GLY A 99 2.63 3.91 10.28
CA GLY A 99 2.78 2.52 10.72
C GLY A 99 4.23 2.14 11.02
N LEU A 100 5.18 2.61 10.21
CA LEU A 100 6.61 2.44 10.48
C LEU A 100 7.02 3.12 11.78
N TRP A 101 6.60 4.37 11.98
CA TRP A 101 6.91 5.12 13.20
C TRP A 101 6.36 4.40 14.44
N LEU A 102 5.08 4.01 14.42
CA LEU A 102 4.46 3.26 15.51
C LEU A 102 5.16 1.92 15.79
N LEU A 103 5.58 1.21 14.74
CA LEU A 103 6.35 -0.03 14.86
C LEU A 103 7.72 0.18 15.51
N GLN A 104 8.39 1.29 15.19
CA GLN A 104 9.67 1.67 15.80
C GLN A 104 9.51 2.04 17.27
N GLU A 105 8.44 2.75 17.64
CA GLU A 105 8.13 3.09 19.03
C GLU A 105 7.86 1.81 19.85
N LEU A 106 7.07 0.87 19.33
CA LEU A 106 6.82 -0.41 19.98
C LEU A 106 8.11 -1.24 20.14
N ALA A 107 8.96 -1.28 19.11
CA ALA A 107 10.26 -1.95 19.19
C ALA A 107 11.20 -1.28 20.21
N THR A 108 11.05 0.03 20.42
CA THR A 108 11.82 0.79 21.42
C THR A 108 11.33 0.47 22.83
N SER A 109 10.02 0.42 23.06
CA SER A 109 9.46 0.05 24.36
C SER A 109 9.80 -1.40 24.75
N TYR A 110 9.89 -2.30 23.76
CA TYR A 110 10.31 -3.69 23.97
C TYR A 110 11.83 -3.83 24.14
N GLY A 111 12.62 -2.78 23.88
CA GLY A 111 14.09 -2.81 23.94
C GLY A 111 14.73 -3.69 22.87
N ILE A 112 14.05 -3.88 21.72
CA ILE A 112 14.50 -4.77 20.64
C ILE A 112 14.96 -4.02 19.38
N ARG A 113 14.67 -2.73 19.26
CA ARG A 113 14.89 -1.91 18.06
C ARG A 113 16.29 -2.05 17.46
N THR A 114 17.34 -1.96 18.29
CA THR A 114 18.74 -2.01 17.85
C THR A 114 19.39 -3.39 17.99
N SER A 115 18.82 -4.26 18.84
CA SER A 115 19.40 -5.56 19.18
C SER A 115 18.81 -6.74 18.40
N ALA A 116 17.65 -6.59 17.76
CA ALA A 116 17.01 -7.65 16.99
C ALA A 116 17.88 -8.14 15.83
N VAL A 117 18.45 -7.22 15.02
CA VAL A 117 19.30 -7.59 13.88
C VAL A 117 20.57 -8.33 14.32
N PRO A 118 21.36 -7.85 15.30
CA PRO A 118 22.49 -8.61 15.85
C PRO A 118 22.09 -10.00 16.37
N ARG A 119 21.00 -10.10 17.13
CA ARG A 119 20.54 -11.39 17.70
C ARG A 119 20.19 -12.42 16.62
N VAL A 120 19.52 -11.97 15.56
CA VAL A 120 19.22 -12.83 14.40
C VAL A 120 20.48 -13.27 13.67
N ARG A 121 21.44 -12.36 13.44
CA ARG A 121 22.73 -12.71 12.80
C ARG A 121 23.56 -13.68 13.62
N GLN A 122 23.46 -13.62 14.94
CA GLN A 122 24.18 -14.49 15.88
C GLN A 122 23.45 -15.82 16.14
N GLY A 123 22.26 -16.04 15.55
CA GLY A 123 21.48 -17.27 15.74
C GLY A 123 20.80 -17.40 17.11
N ILE A 124 20.71 -16.31 17.87
CA ILE A 124 20.09 -16.25 19.21
C ILE A 124 18.78 -15.45 19.20
N ALA A 125 18.07 -15.50 18.07
CA ALA A 125 16.84 -14.75 17.87
C ALA A 125 15.70 -15.27 18.74
N PHE A 126 14.89 -14.36 19.25
CA PHE A 126 13.58 -14.68 19.81
C PHE A 126 12.49 -14.51 18.76
N ASP A 127 11.34 -15.17 18.95
CA ASP A 127 10.18 -15.06 18.05
C ASP A 127 9.77 -13.59 17.82
N THR A 128 9.88 -12.75 18.85
CA THR A 128 9.62 -11.31 18.79
C THR A 128 10.59 -10.55 17.90
N ASP A 129 11.88 -10.94 17.88
CA ASP A 129 12.88 -10.31 17.00
C ASP A 129 12.55 -10.64 15.53
N ILE A 130 12.18 -11.90 15.23
CA ILE A 130 11.82 -12.35 13.89
C ILE A 130 10.54 -11.66 13.41
N ALA A 131 9.50 -11.63 14.26
CA ALA A 131 8.23 -10.98 13.93
C ALA A 131 8.42 -9.47 13.69
N TYR A 132 9.23 -8.80 14.51
CA TYR A 132 9.59 -7.39 14.30
C TYR A 132 10.28 -7.16 12.96
N LEU A 133 11.33 -7.92 12.63
CA LEU A 133 12.04 -7.75 11.36
C LEU A 133 11.17 -8.08 10.14
N ALA A 134 10.34 -9.11 10.23
CA ALA A 134 9.39 -9.45 9.18
C ALA A 134 8.37 -8.32 8.95
N SER A 135 7.79 -7.78 10.03
CA SER A 135 6.86 -6.66 9.95
C SER A 135 7.52 -5.40 9.38
N LEU A 136 8.77 -5.12 9.74
CA LEU A 136 9.55 -4.01 9.19
C LEU A 136 9.79 -4.17 7.68
N GLY A 137 10.12 -5.38 7.23
CA GLY A 137 10.23 -5.71 5.81
C GLY A 137 8.90 -5.53 5.06
N ALA A 138 7.78 -5.92 5.66
CA ALA A 138 6.46 -5.76 5.07
C ALA A 138 6.04 -4.29 4.95
N VAL A 139 6.34 -3.45 5.95
CA VAL A 139 6.13 -1.99 5.85
C VAL A 139 6.98 -1.39 4.73
N ALA A 140 8.25 -1.79 4.60
CA ALA A 140 9.10 -1.31 3.51
C ALA A 140 8.53 -1.71 2.13
N ALA A 141 8.05 -2.95 2.00
CA ALA A 141 7.43 -3.45 0.77
C ALA A 141 6.12 -2.72 0.44
N SER A 142 5.30 -2.36 1.43
CA SER A 142 4.07 -1.60 1.21
C SER A 142 4.34 -0.16 0.77
N VAL A 143 5.36 0.50 1.33
CA VAL A 143 5.84 1.82 0.86
C VAL A 143 6.30 1.75 -0.60
N LEU A 144 7.10 0.74 -0.95
CA LEU A 144 7.55 0.53 -2.34
C LEU A 144 6.35 0.31 -3.28
N ALA A 145 5.37 -0.51 -2.90
CA ALA A 145 4.16 -0.73 -3.69
C ALA A 145 3.34 0.56 -3.90
N ALA A 146 3.22 1.39 -2.85
CA ALA A 146 2.53 2.68 -2.94
C ALA A 146 3.26 3.66 -3.88
N LEU A 147 4.60 3.70 -3.81
CA LEU A 147 5.42 4.50 -4.72
C LEU A 147 5.29 4.04 -6.18
N VAL A 148 5.25 2.73 -6.42
CA VAL A 148 5.02 2.17 -7.77
C VAL A 148 3.65 2.60 -8.31
N LEU A 149 2.59 2.49 -7.51
CA LEU A 149 1.26 2.94 -7.90
C LEU A 149 1.26 4.44 -8.22
N LEU A 150 1.87 5.27 -7.38
CA LEU A 150 1.98 6.71 -7.60
C LEU A 150 2.73 7.02 -8.90
N ALA A 151 3.85 6.34 -9.17
CA ALA A 151 4.61 6.50 -10.40
C ALA A 151 3.79 6.13 -11.64
N LEU A 152 3.00 5.05 -11.59
CA LEU A 152 2.11 4.65 -12.67
C LEU A 152 1.01 5.69 -12.93
N LEU A 153 0.40 6.24 -11.86
CA LEU A 153 -0.61 7.30 -11.98
C LEU A 153 -0.03 8.59 -12.58
N LEU A 154 1.16 9.00 -12.14
CA LEU A 154 1.85 10.17 -12.69
C LEU A 154 2.22 9.96 -14.16
N ARG A 155 2.70 8.75 -14.52
CA ARG A 155 2.94 8.37 -15.92
C ARG A 155 1.66 8.46 -16.74
N ALA A 156 0.55 7.92 -16.25
CA ALA A 156 -0.74 7.97 -16.92
C ALA A 156 -1.19 9.42 -17.17
N ARG A 157 -1.03 10.33 -16.19
CA ARG A 157 -1.32 11.76 -16.39
C ARG A 157 -0.52 12.38 -17.52
N ARG A 158 0.79 12.08 -17.59
CA ARG A 158 1.68 12.62 -18.63
C ARG A 158 1.29 12.14 -20.03
N VAL A 159 0.99 10.85 -20.17
CA VAL A 159 0.61 10.25 -21.46
C VAL A 159 -0.70 10.85 -21.98
N THR A 160 -1.72 11.00 -21.13
CA THR A 160 -3.02 11.56 -21.56
C THR A 160 -3.00 13.08 -21.76
N SER A 161 -1.96 13.80 -21.28
CA SER A 161 -1.86 15.25 -21.43
C SER A 161 -1.03 15.68 -22.65
N ARG A 162 -0.42 14.75 -23.41
CA ARG A 162 0.31 15.11 -24.63
C ARG A 162 -0.68 15.54 -25.71
N PRO A 163 -0.58 16.78 -26.26
CA PRO A 163 -1.40 17.18 -27.39
C PRO A 163 -1.10 16.27 -28.57
N ILE A 164 -2.15 15.87 -29.30
CA ILE A 164 -1.99 15.26 -30.62
C ILE A 164 -1.42 16.36 -31.50
N THR A 165 -0.10 16.36 -31.70
CA THR A 165 0.52 17.18 -32.74
C THR A 165 -0.03 16.67 -34.07
N SER A 166 -1.01 17.42 -34.60
CA SER A 166 -1.45 17.29 -35.98
C SER A 166 -0.21 17.37 -36.87
N SER A 167 0.11 16.26 -37.53
CA SER A 167 1.08 16.27 -38.62
C SER A 167 0.60 17.27 -39.67
N PRO A 168 1.42 18.25 -40.09
CA PRO A 168 1.11 18.99 -41.30
C PRO A 168 1.24 17.98 -42.44
N THR A 169 0.12 17.61 -43.05
CA THR A 169 0.13 17.00 -44.39
C THR A 169 0.66 18.05 -45.34
N GLY A 170 1.91 17.90 -45.75
CA GLY A 170 2.53 18.55 -46.90
C GLY A 170 2.68 17.54 -48.02
#